data_AF-A0A965RJM3-F1
#
_entry.id   AF-A0A965RJM3-F1
#
_cell.length_a   1.000
_cell.length_b   1.000
_cell.length_c   1.000
_cell.angle_alpha   90.00
_cell.angle_beta   90.00
_cell.angle_gamma   90.00
#
_symmetry.space_group_name_H-M   'P 1'
#
loop_
_entity.id
_entity.type
_entity.pdbx_description
1 polymer ?
#
loop_
_entity_poly.entity_id
_entity_poly.type
_entity_poly.pdbx_seq_one_letter_code
_entity_poly.pdbx_strand_id
1 'polypeptide(L)'
;MMMGLEDERPPLTLAAFNRFFIELPPADDPHRRKQSDLQKNRAEEFVGIMQGWLIEARLAHLVRQLNVTLLGQIQIVCTAEVIDIIRKQDVVPIAAIRSARDTTDRMGAFVHNMA
;
A
#
# COMPACT_ATOMS: atom_id res chain seq x y z
N MET A 1 12.22 -46.32 25.48
CA MET A 1 11.75 -45.84 24.17
C MET A 1 10.50 -45.00 24.43
N MET A 2 10.58 -43.68 24.29
CA MET A 2 9.40 -42.81 24.25
C MET A 2 9.62 -41.77 23.14
N MET A 3 8.62 -41.70 22.27
CA MET A 3 8.60 -40.98 21.01
C MET A 3 8.35 -39.48 21.20
N GLY A 4 8.84 -38.70 20.24
CA GLY A 4 8.12 -37.57 19.67
C GLY A 4 7.81 -36.39 20.60
N LEU A 5 8.81 -35.54 20.84
CA LEU A 5 8.52 -34.11 20.97
C LEU A 5 8.38 -33.60 19.54
N GLU A 6 7.14 -33.57 19.06
CA GLU A 6 6.79 -32.88 17.83
C GLU A 6 7.28 -31.44 17.98
N ASP A 7 8.22 -31.08 17.10
CA ASP A 7 8.77 -29.74 16.89
C ASP A 7 7.59 -28.84 16.51
N GLU A 8 6.86 -28.36 17.53
CA GLU A 8 5.73 -27.44 17.42
C GLU A 8 6.29 -26.07 17.03
N ARG A 9 6.81 -25.99 15.79
CA ARG A 9 7.09 -24.72 15.15
C ARG A 9 5.77 -23.97 15.15
N PRO A 10 5.73 -22.73 15.66
CA PRO A 10 4.52 -21.92 15.55
C PRO A 10 4.11 -21.93 14.06
N PRO A 11 2.82 -22.11 13.75
CA PRO A 11 2.37 -22.09 12.37
C PRO A 11 2.87 -20.79 11.76
N LEU A 12 3.58 -20.90 10.63
CA LEU A 12 3.96 -19.77 9.78
C LEU A 12 2.74 -18.87 9.70
N THR A 13 2.76 -17.76 10.44
CA THR A 13 1.64 -16.83 10.53
C THR A 13 1.29 -16.48 9.11
N LEU A 14 0.13 -16.96 8.64
CA LEU A 14 -0.41 -16.72 7.31
C LEU A 14 -0.20 -15.23 7.04
N ALA A 15 0.73 -14.90 6.13
CA ALA A 15 1.19 -13.53 5.97
C ALA A 15 -0.04 -12.65 5.75
N ALA A 16 -0.34 -11.81 6.74
CA ALA A 16 -1.59 -11.07 6.73
C ALA A 16 -1.50 -10.03 5.62
N PHE A 17 -2.38 -10.15 4.63
CA PHE A 17 -2.52 -9.16 3.59
C PHE A 17 -3.27 -7.96 4.16
N ASN A 18 -2.62 -6.79 4.13
CA ASN A 18 -3.16 -5.54 4.60
C ASN A 18 -3.37 -4.60 3.42
N ARG A 19 -4.38 -3.74 3.53
CA ARG A 19 -4.68 -2.71 2.53
C ARG A 19 -3.96 -1.42 2.89
N PHE A 20 -3.30 -0.83 1.90
CA PHE A 20 -2.64 0.46 2.00
C PHE A 20 -3.07 1.38 0.85
N PHE A 21 -2.97 2.68 1.10
CA PHE A 21 -3.15 3.73 0.11
C PHE A 21 -1.84 4.49 -0.07
N ILE A 22 -1.38 4.59 -1.30
CA ILE A 22 -0.17 5.31 -1.70
C ILE A 22 -0.61 6.59 -2.42
N GLU A 23 -0.09 7.72 -1.94
CA GLU A 23 -0.29 9.05 -2.50
C GLU A 23 0.99 9.46 -3.25
N LEU A 24 0.84 9.85 -4.52
CA LEU A 24 1.93 10.43 -5.30
C LEU A 24 2.00 11.95 -5.03
N PRO A 25 3.20 12.57 -5.15
CA PRO A 25 3.33 14.01 -5.12
C PRO A 25 2.40 14.68 -6.14
N PRO A 26 1.80 15.83 -5.80
CA PRO A 26 0.96 16.56 -6.75
C PRO A 26 1.74 16.86 -8.02
N ALA A 27 1.05 16.86 -9.16
CA ALA A 27 1.66 17.34 -10.40
C ALA A 27 1.93 18.85 -10.29
N ASP A 28 3.14 19.27 -10.66
CA ASP A 28 3.50 20.69 -10.85
C ASP A 28 2.85 21.23 -12.13
N ASP A 29 1.51 21.30 -12.14
CA ASP A 29 0.74 21.89 -13.22
C ASP A 29 0.00 23.14 -12.73
N PRO A 30 0.25 24.33 -13.34
CA PRO A 30 -0.40 25.59 -12.97
C PRO A 30 -1.91 25.59 -13.25
N HIS A 31 -2.45 24.62 -13.99
CA HIS A 31 -3.87 24.53 -14.32
C HIS A 31 -4.63 23.54 -13.44
N ARG A 32 -5.14 24.01 -12.29
CA ARG A 32 -5.95 23.24 -11.33
C ARG A 32 -7.10 22.41 -11.93
N ARG A 33 -7.72 22.86 -13.04
CA ARG A 33 -8.87 22.17 -13.65
C ARG A 33 -8.54 20.83 -14.30
N LYS A 34 -7.27 20.55 -14.64
CA LYS A 34 -6.82 19.27 -15.20
C LYS A 34 -6.09 18.38 -14.20
N GLN A 35 -5.95 18.82 -12.95
CA GLN A 35 -5.13 18.11 -11.96
C GLN A 35 -5.70 16.74 -11.61
N SER A 36 -7.02 16.55 -11.56
CA SER A 36 -7.61 15.25 -11.22
C SER A 36 -7.30 14.17 -12.27
N ASP A 37 -7.49 14.49 -13.54
CA ASP A 37 -7.20 13.57 -14.65
C ASP A 37 -5.70 13.31 -14.78
N LEU A 38 -4.88 14.36 -14.63
CA LEU A 38 -3.43 14.24 -14.64
C LEU A 38 -2.92 13.37 -13.49
N GLN A 39 -3.46 13.55 -12.29
CA GLN A 39 -3.11 12.75 -11.13
C GLN A 39 -3.51 11.27 -11.32
N LYS A 40 -4.69 11.03 -11.90
CA LYS A 40 -5.15 9.68 -12.22
C LYS A 40 -4.23 9.00 -13.25
N ASN A 41 -3.87 9.69 -14.33
CA ASN A 41 -2.95 9.17 -15.35
C ASN A 41 -1.58 8.83 -14.74
N ARG A 42 -1.05 9.70 -13.87
CA ARG A 42 0.22 9.43 -13.16
C ARG A 42 0.11 8.23 -12.23
N ALA A 43 -1.01 8.08 -11.53
CA ALA A 43 -1.26 6.92 -10.68
C ALA A 43 -1.36 5.63 -11.50
N GLU A 44 -1.94 5.66 -12.70
CA GLU A 44 -2.03 4.51 -13.60
C GLU A 44 -0.66 4.11 -14.14
N GLU A 45 0.13 5.08 -14.59
CA GLU A 45 1.52 4.87 -15.01
C GLU A 45 2.37 4.27 -13.87
N PHE A 46 2.22 4.82 -12.66
CA PHE A 46 2.88 4.32 -11.46
C PHE A 46 2.50 2.87 -11.14
N VAL A 47 1.23 2.50 -11.29
CA VAL A 47 0.79 1.10 -11.12
C VAL A 47 1.51 0.19 -12.11
N GLY A 48 1.65 0.60 -13.38
CA GLY A 48 2.40 -0.16 -14.38
C GLY A 48 3.86 -0.36 -14.00
N ILE A 49 4.55 0.71 -13.56
CA ILE A 49 5.94 0.65 -13.10
C ILE A 49 6.07 -0.28 -11.89
N MET A 50 5.19 -0.14 -10.89
CA MET A 50 5.17 -0.98 -9.70
C MET A 50 4.94 -2.45 -10.05
N GLN A 51 4.04 -2.77 -10.98
CA GLN A 51 3.80 -4.16 -11.40
C GLN A 51 5.05 -4.78 -12.01
N GLY A 52 5.75 -4.08 -12.91
CA GLY A 52 7.01 -4.53 -13.49
C GLY A 52 8.07 -4.77 -12.41
N TRP A 53 8.26 -3.79 -11.53
CA TRP A 53 9.21 -3.89 -10.43
C TRP A 53 8.90 -5.05 -9.46
N LEU A 54 7.63 -5.26 -9.10
CA LEU A 54 7.21 -6.37 -8.23
C LEU A 54 7.51 -7.74 -8.86
N ILE A 55 7.41 -7.86 -10.19
CA ILE A 55 7.75 -9.09 -10.91
C ILE A 55 9.27 -9.30 -10.90
N GLU A 56 10.03 -8.27 -11.27
CA GLU A 56 11.51 -8.32 -11.30
C GLU A 56 12.10 -8.65 -9.93
N ALA A 57 11.57 -8.04 -8.87
CA ALA A 57 11.96 -8.29 -7.49
C ALA A 57 11.42 -9.61 -6.91
N ARG A 58 10.63 -10.38 -7.68
CA ARG A 58 9.96 -11.63 -7.25
C ARG A 58 8.99 -11.45 -6.07
N LEU A 59 8.45 -10.25 -5.88
CA LEU A 59 7.52 -9.89 -4.79
C LEU A 59 6.04 -9.99 -5.20
N ALA A 60 5.73 -10.26 -6.47
CA ALA A 60 4.35 -10.30 -6.97
C ALA A 60 3.43 -11.24 -6.16
N HIS A 61 3.95 -12.35 -5.63
CA HIS A 61 3.19 -13.31 -4.81
C HIS A 61 2.77 -12.75 -3.43
N LEU A 62 3.39 -11.66 -2.99
CA LEU A 62 3.08 -10.94 -1.74
C LEU A 62 2.08 -9.79 -1.95
N VAL A 63 1.59 -9.62 -3.18
CA VAL A 63 0.59 -8.60 -3.56
C VAL A 63 -0.63 -9.29 -4.16
N ARG A 64 -1.81 -9.00 -3.60
CA ARG A 64 -3.09 -9.52 -4.10
C ARG A 64 -3.83 -8.55 -5.01
N GLN A 65 -3.63 -7.25 -4.79
CA GLN A 65 -4.35 -6.22 -5.52
C GLN A 65 -3.48 -4.98 -5.61
N LEU A 66 -3.50 -4.36 -6.78
CA LEU A 66 -2.88 -3.07 -7.04
C LEU A 66 -3.73 -2.33 -8.08
N ASN A 67 -4.35 -1.23 -7.69
CA ASN A 67 -5.26 -0.49 -8.56
C ASN A 67 -5.30 1.00 -8.20
N VAL A 68 -5.70 1.84 -9.17
CA VAL A 68 -5.97 3.26 -8.92
C VAL A 68 -7.41 3.44 -8.43
N THR A 69 -7.60 4.36 -7.49
CA THR A 69 -8.90 4.75 -6.95
C THR A 69 -9.52 5.89 -7.77
N LEU A 70 -10.81 6.16 -7.58
CA LEU A 70 -11.49 7.29 -8.24
C LEU A 70 -10.86 8.66 -7.91
N LEU A 71 -10.14 8.76 -6.79
CA LEU A 71 -9.50 9.99 -6.32
C LEU A 71 -8.03 10.12 -6.79
N GLY A 72 -7.54 9.20 -7.64
CA GLY A 72 -6.15 9.22 -8.10
C GLY A 72 -5.12 8.75 -7.06
N GLN A 73 -5.56 8.12 -5.97
CA GLN A 73 -4.68 7.38 -5.04
C GLN A 73 -4.47 5.95 -5.53
N ILE A 74 -3.32 5.35 -5.25
CA ILE A 74 -3.08 3.92 -5.52
C ILE A 74 -3.47 3.10 -4.30
N GLN A 75 -4.33 2.11 -4.48
CA GLN A 75 -4.65 1.11 -3.47
C GLN A 75 -3.83 -0.15 -3.73
N ILE A 76 -3.15 -0.64 -2.69
CA ILE A 76 -2.42 -1.91 -2.72
C ILE A 76 -2.86 -2.81 -1.57
N VAL A 77 -3.10 -4.09 -1.84
CA VAL A 77 -3.33 -5.12 -0.83
C VAL A 77 -2.16 -6.09 -0.86
N CYS A 78 -1.32 -6.05 0.17
CA CYS A 78 -0.04 -6.76 0.20
C CYS A 78 0.36 -7.14 1.63
N THR A 79 1.37 -7.98 1.78
CA THR A 79 2.00 -8.26 3.08
C THR A 79 2.74 -7.01 3.59
N ALA A 80 3.00 -6.94 4.90
CA ALA A 80 3.73 -5.81 5.49
C ALA A 80 5.14 -5.63 4.88
N GLU A 81 5.79 -6.75 4.56
CA GLU A 81 7.11 -6.77 3.92
C GLU A 81 7.18 -5.96 2.63
N VAL A 82 6.16 -6.03 1.77
CA VAL A 82 6.12 -5.27 0.51
C VAL A 82 6.15 -3.77 0.80
N ILE A 83 5.38 -3.30 1.77
CA ILE A 83 5.37 -1.88 2.15
C ILE A 83 6.71 -1.45 2.76
N ASP A 84 7.31 -2.29 3.60
CA ASP A 84 8.62 -2.00 4.18
C ASP A 84 9.71 -1.88 3.11
N ILE A 85 9.66 -2.71 2.07
CA ILE A 85 10.56 -2.61 0.93
C ILE A 85 10.29 -1.32 0.16
N ILE A 86 9.03 -1.05 -0.21
CA ILE A 86 8.65 0.16 -0.95
C ILE A 86 9.12 1.44 -0.22
N ARG A 87 8.96 1.50 1.11
CA ARG A 87 9.40 2.64 1.94
C ARG A 87 10.90 2.87 1.92
N LYS A 88 11.69 1.83 1.68
CA LYS A 88 13.16 1.89 1.61
C LYS A 88 13.67 2.21 0.21
N GLN A 89 12.82 2.20 -0.80
CA GLN A 89 13.21 2.56 -2.16
C GLN A 89 13.12 4.08 -2.35
N ASP A 90 14.24 4.70 -2.75
CA ASP A 90 14.31 6.13 -3.04
C ASP A 90 13.93 6.46 -4.51
N VAL A 91 13.69 5.42 -5.30
CA VAL A 91 13.44 5.52 -6.75
C VAL A 91 11.98 5.91 -7.05
N VAL A 92 11.12 5.85 -6.05
CA VAL A 92 9.66 5.86 -6.21
C VAL A 92 9.13 7.14 -5.57
N PRO A 93 8.66 8.14 -6.34
CA PRO A 93 8.19 9.41 -5.78
C PRO A 93 6.86 9.18 -5.06
N ILE A 94 6.92 8.92 -3.75
CA ILE A 94 5.78 8.68 -2.87
C ILE A 94 5.68 9.85 -1.89
N ALA A 95 4.53 10.52 -1.88
CA ALA A 95 4.25 11.56 -0.89
C ALA A 95 3.84 10.94 0.46
N ALA A 96 3.00 9.89 0.44
CA ALA A 96 2.59 9.19 1.65
C ALA A 96 2.16 7.75 1.38
N ILE A 97 2.31 6.89 2.40
CA ILE A 97 1.71 5.54 2.45
C ILE A 97 0.90 5.42 3.74
N ARG A 98 -0.40 5.15 3.62
CA ARG A 98 -1.33 5.04 4.77
C ARG A 98 -1.92 3.65 4.85
N SER A 99 -2.05 3.09 6.04
CA SER A 99 -2.80 1.84 6.24
C SER A 99 -4.30 2.14 6.22
N ALA A 100 -5.10 1.23 5.66
CA ALA A 100 -6.56 1.34 5.72
C ALA A 100 -7.10 1.21 7.16
N ARG A 101 -6.33 0.64 8.10
CA ARG A 101 -6.70 0.55 9.51
C ARG A 101 -6.64 1.92 10.21
N ASP A 102 -5.67 2.76 9.86
CA ASP A 102 -5.48 4.09 10.46
C ASP A 102 -6.59 5.08 10.06
N THR A 103 -7.31 4.82 8.97
CA THR A 103 -8.38 5.72 8.50
C THR A 103 -9.61 5.68 9.40
N THR A 104 -9.85 4.57 10.12
CA THR A 104 -11.01 4.41 11.00
C THR A 104 -10.83 5.14 12.33
N ASP A 105 -9.62 5.13 12.91
CA ASP A 105 -9.36 5.78 14.21
C ASP A 105 -9.46 7.31 14.13
N ARG A 106 -9.13 7.90 12.98
CA ARG A 106 -9.23 9.36 12.82
C ARG A 106 -10.68 9.86 12.70
N MET A 107 -11.64 9.05 12.23
CA MET A 107 -13.05 9.44 12.28
C MET A 107 -13.67 9.25 13.68
N GLY A 108 -13.19 8.28 14.46
CA GLY A 108 -13.63 8.09 15.85
C GLY A 108 -13.17 9.23 16.78
N ALA A 109 -11.99 9.81 16.54
CA ALA A 109 -11.42 10.86 17.36
C ALA A 109 -12.12 12.23 17.26
N PHE A 110 -12.88 12.51 16.19
CA PHE A 110 -13.60 13.79 16.05
C PHE A 110 -14.97 13.82 16.74
N VAL A 111 -15.53 12.66 17.12
CA VAL A 111 -16.87 12.59 17.74
C VAL A 111 -16.81 12.74 19.26
N HIS A 112 -15.63 12.59 19.87
CA HIS A 112 -15.46 12.62 21.33
C HIS A 112 -14.99 13.96 21.93
N ASN A 113 -14.88 15.02 21.14
CA ASN A 113 -14.40 16.33 21.63
C ASN A 113 -15.46 17.45 21.62
N MET A 114 -16.75 17.07 21.61
CA MET A 114 -17.90 17.98 21.79
C MET A 114 -18.87 17.44 22.86
N ALA A 115 -18.35 17.08 24.02
CA ALA A 115 -19.14 16.82 25.22
C ALA A 115 -18.61 17.66 26.39
#